data_AF-A0A0E0B7G1-F1
#
_entry.id   AF-A0A0E0B7G1-F1
#
_cell.length_a   1.000
_cell.length_b   1.000
_cell.length_c   1.000
_cell.angle_alpha   90.00
_cell.angle_beta   90.00
_cell.angle_gamma   90.00
#
_symmetry.space_group_name_H-M   'P 1'
#
loop_
_entity.id
_entity.type
_entity.pdbx_description
1 polymer ?
#
loop_
_entity_poly.entity_id
_entity_poly.type
_entity_poly.pdbx_seq_one_letter_code
_entity_poly.pdbx_strand_id
1 'polypeptide(L)'
;MFTRDAPSTDMISGLPEGVLHRIMSFLSLREAVQTCVLSRRWRNLWLSMPLINADYKQFFEMTDTKAGYDEALAVAVPMFKRFVNRLLELRDPVASIDKFCLWYSISDDNEDDTESQDAAANRWISQALQKKARVVQVYGDLVFADLYPLVIDHSVFTSSYLTKILFSNVLLEDGFFKQLESGCPALEDLSLDDCVISGDEISSQTLKVLTIKDTKFSMEHKTSISTPSVTSLTLWRPAHGIVVLKDMASVVTASVKPSEFIDEFDARGLRQYLWALSGVKNLEFYYLGENTPRLEKLTLKLHPFRYQQPRIIGELTERSFTCGHLKIVEVICSENDPLINHLVDFFVSSGMTTAQIHIKH
;
A
#
# COMPACT_ATOMS: atom_id res chain seq x y z
N MET A 1 7.75 -10.97 65.31
CA MET A 1 7.84 -12.01 64.27
C MET A 1 6.93 -11.55 63.14
N PHE A 2 7.48 -10.84 62.15
CA PHE A 2 6.70 -10.38 60.99
C PHE A 2 6.42 -11.59 60.10
N THR A 3 5.14 -11.93 59.96
CA THR A 3 4.69 -12.93 59.00
C THR A 3 5.06 -12.45 57.60
N ARG A 4 5.91 -13.22 56.92
CA ARG A 4 6.16 -13.07 55.49
C ARG A 4 4.82 -13.13 54.77
N ASP A 5 4.41 -12.03 54.13
CA ASP A 5 3.33 -12.07 53.16
C ASP A 5 3.66 -13.12 52.09
N ALA A 6 2.68 -13.95 51.74
CA ALA A 6 2.81 -14.93 50.68
C ALA A 6 3.30 -14.22 49.40
N PRO A 7 4.22 -14.82 48.62
CA PRO A 7 4.71 -14.18 47.41
C PRO A 7 3.51 -13.87 46.50
N SER A 8 3.29 -12.58 46.21
CA SER A 8 2.32 -12.14 45.21
C SER A 8 2.62 -12.93 43.95
N THR A 9 1.77 -13.90 43.63
CA THR A 9 2.02 -14.83 42.53
C THR A 9 2.08 -13.99 41.27
N ASP A 10 3.21 -14.01 40.57
CA ASP A 10 3.37 -13.29 39.30
C ASP A 10 2.50 -13.96 38.24
N MET A 11 1.23 -13.54 38.22
CA MET A 11 0.16 -14.10 37.37
C MET A 11 0.51 -13.96 35.89
N ILE A 12 1.22 -12.89 35.53
CA ILE A 12 1.63 -12.61 34.16
C ILE A 12 2.71 -13.61 33.74
N SER A 13 3.69 -13.89 34.60
CA SER A 13 4.68 -14.94 34.33
C SER A 13 4.11 -16.37 34.35
N GLY A 14 2.91 -16.57 34.87
CA GLY A 14 2.20 -17.86 34.84
C GLY A 14 1.56 -18.19 33.47
N LEU A 15 1.42 -17.22 32.57
CA LEU A 15 0.72 -17.41 31.30
C LEU A 15 1.47 -18.36 30.34
N PRO A 16 0.77 -19.09 29.45
CA PRO A 16 1.40 -19.87 28.39
C PRO A 16 2.22 -18.98 27.43
N GLU A 17 3.30 -19.52 26.87
CA GLU A 17 4.21 -18.74 26.00
C GLU A 17 3.50 -18.12 24.79
N GLY A 18 2.57 -18.85 24.16
CA GLY A 18 1.77 -18.29 23.05
C GLY A 18 0.93 -17.07 23.43
N VAL A 19 0.48 -16.97 24.69
CA VAL A 19 -0.24 -15.79 25.19
C VAL A 19 0.73 -14.63 25.40
N LEU A 20 1.93 -14.91 25.91
CA LEU A 20 2.98 -13.90 26.08
C LEU A 20 3.42 -13.31 24.74
N HIS A 21 3.65 -14.14 23.73
CA HIS A 21 3.94 -13.69 22.36
C HIS A 21 2.80 -12.87 21.77
N ARG A 22 1.55 -13.23 22.07
CA ARG A 22 0.38 -12.44 21.64
C ARG A 22 0.31 -11.09 22.33
N ILE A 23 0.60 -11.00 23.62
CA ILE A 23 0.69 -9.71 24.33
C ILE A 23 1.79 -8.86 23.68
N MET A 24 2.97 -9.45 23.48
CA MET A 24 4.12 -8.80 22.85
C MET A 24 3.83 -8.33 21.42
N SER A 25 2.96 -9.02 20.69
CA SER A 25 2.56 -8.63 19.32
C SER A 25 1.80 -7.29 19.24
N PHE A 26 1.31 -6.77 20.37
CA PHE A 26 0.71 -5.44 20.45
C PHE A 26 1.72 -4.34 20.81
N LEU A 27 2.94 -4.73 21.18
CA LEU A 27 3.99 -3.79 21.57
C LEU A 27 4.84 -3.41 20.36
N SER A 28 5.39 -2.22 20.42
CA SER A 28 6.56 -1.90 19.62
C SER A 28 7.77 -2.73 19.99
N LEU A 29 8.75 -2.75 19.10
CA LEU A 29 10.00 -3.46 19.33
C LEU A 29 10.76 -2.94 20.57
N ARG A 30 10.73 -1.63 20.83
CA ARG A 30 11.38 -1.04 22.02
C ARG A 30 10.65 -1.43 23.30
N GLU A 31 9.32 -1.29 23.33
CA GLU A 31 8.50 -1.68 24.48
C GLU A 31 8.63 -3.18 24.78
N ALA A 32 8.63 -4.02 23.73
CA ALA A 32 8.86 -5.45 23.83
C ALA A 32 10.18 -5.76 24.57
N VAL A 33 11.28 -5.10 24.22
CA VAL A 33 12.55 -5.26 24.95
C VAL A 33 12.45 -4.72 26.38
N GLN A 34 11.74 -3.62 26.62
CA GLN A 34 11.57 -3.08 27.97
C GLN A 34 10.84 -4.06 28.91
N THR A 35 9.97 -4.93 28.40
CA THR A 35 9.31 -5.96 29.22
C THR A 35 10.30 -6.92 29.91
N CYS A 36 11.57 -6.97 29.49
CA CYS A 36 12.62 -7.79 30.11
C CYS A 36 12.79 -7.58 31.61
N VAL A 37 12.42 -6.40 32.12
CA VAL A 37 12.55 -6.07 33.54
C VAL A 37 11.38 -6.58 34.39
N LEU A 38 10.27 -7.01 33.77
CA LEU A 38 9.07 -7.47 34.48
C LEU A 38 9.34 -8.74 35.28
N SER A 39 10.01 -9.72 34.67
CA SER A 39 10.40 -10.96 35.37
C SER A 39 11.49 -11.73 34.62
N ARG A 40 12.03 -12.78 35.26
CA ARG A 40 12.99 -13.70 34.63
C ARG A 40 12.44 -14.35 33.36
N ARG A 41 11.13 -14.58 33.30
CA ARG A 41 10.49 -15.19 32.13
C ARG A 41 10.45 -14.25 30.94
N TRP A 42 10.24 -12.96 31.18
CA TRP A 42 10.13 -11.94 30.12
C TRP A 42 11.48 -11.51 29.54
N ARG A 43 12.57 -11.69 30.29
CA ARG A 43 13.94 -11.29 29.91
C ARG A 43 14.36 -11.66 28.48
N ASN A 44 13.88 -12.80 27.98
CA ASN A 44 14.32 -13.37 26.71
C ASN A 44 13.18 -13.52 25.69
N LEU A 45 11.94 -13.12 26.00
CA LEU A 45 10.80 -13.37 25.10
C LEU A 45 10.90 -12.63 23.77
N TRP A 46 11.45 -11.42 23.78
CA TRP A 46 11.65 -10.63 22.57
C TRP A 46 12.59 -11.31 21.56
N LEU A 47 13.48 -12.21 22.01
CA LEU A 47 14.43 -12.93 21.16
C LEU A 47 13.74 -13.89 20.18
N SER A 48 12.55 -14.39 20.50
CA SER A 48 11.79 -15.31 19.66
C SER A 48 10.45 -14.74 19.20
N MET A 49 10.21 -13.44 19.44
CA MET A 49 8.93 -12.80 19.15
C MET A 49 8.62 -12.82 17.65
N PRO A 50 7.46 -13.38 17.22
CA PRO A 50 7.16 -13.58 15.80
C PRO A 50 6.75 -12.28 15.07
N LEU A 51 6.35 -11.24 15.81
CA LEU A 51 5.98 -9.96 15.22
C LEU A 51 7.02 -8.91 15.60
N ILE A 52 7.67 -8.30 14.62
CA ILE A 52 8.58 -7.18 14.82
C ILE A 52 7.89 -5.91 14.36
N ASN A 53 7.74 -4.93 15.26
CA ASN A 53 7.23 -3.59 14.95
C ASN A 53 8.29 -2.53 15.31
N ALA A 54 9.20 -2.28 14.39
CA ALA A 54 10.29 -1.32 14.54
C ALA A 54 9.79 0.06 14.09
N ASP A 55 9.82 1.04 14.99
CA ASP A 55 9.38 2.40 14.68
C ASP A 55 10.31 3.43 15.31
N TYR A 56 10.97 4.20 14.45
CA TYR A 56 11.94 5.22 14.84
C TYR A 56 11.32 6.31 15.72
N LYS A 57 10.01 6.55 15.64
CA LYS A 57 9.33 7.61 16.42
C LYS A 57 9.44 7.39 17.93
N GLN A 58 9.62 6.15 18.38
CA GLN A 58 9.84 5.82 19.79
C GLN A 58 11.17 6.31 20.37
N PHE A 59 12.06 6.79 19.51
CA PHE A 59 13.36 7.33 19.91
C PHE A 59 13.33 8.86 20.03
N PHE A 60 12.25 9.53 19.59
CA PHE A 60 12.09 10.99 19.80
C PHE A 60 11.96 11.36 21.28
N GLU A 61 11.33 10.52 22.10
CA GLU A 61 11.21 10.76 23.54
C GLU A 61 12.57 10.84 24.27
N MET A 62 13.65 10.36 23.63
CA MET A 62 15.01 10.43 24.16
C MET A 62 15.75 11.72 23.78
N THR A 63 15.16 12.53 22.91
CA THR A 63 15.74 13.79 22.43
C THR A 63 15.31 14.97 23.30
N ASP A 64 16.09 16.05 23.32
CA ASP A 64 15.68 17.24 24.07
C ASP A 64 14.41 17.83 23.44
N THR A 65 13.34 17.90 24.22
CA THR A 65 12.03 18.43 23.82
C THR A 65 12.05 19.88 23.30
N LYS A 66 13.17 20.59 23.44
CA LYS A 66 13.38 21.95 22.91
C LYS A 66 14.04 21.99 21.54
N ALA A 67 14.58 20.88 21.06
CA ALA A 67 15.22 20.79 19.75
C ALA A 67 14.17 20.83 18.63
N GLY A 68 14.56 21.35 17.46
CA GLY A 68 13.72 21.29 16.26
C GLY A 68 13.48 19.84 15.81
N TYR A 69 12.47 19.60 14.97
CA TYR A 69 12.17 18.25 14.46
C TYR A 69 13.39 17.61 13.77
N ASP A 70 14.10 18.37 12.94
CA ASP A 70 15.26 17.89 12.19
C ASP A 70 16.42 17.50 13.12
N GLU A 71 16.68 18.31 14.16
CA GLU A 71 17.70 18.03 15.18
C GLU A 71 17.34 16.77 15.99
N ALA A 72 16.07 16.62 16.34
CA ALA A 72 15.58 15.42 17.02
C ALA A 72 15.71 14.18 16.12
N LEU A 73 15.44 14.30 14.82
CA LEU A 73 15.55 13.22 13.85
C LEU A 73 17.00 12.75 13.67
N ALA A 74 17.94 13.69 13.56
CA ALA A 74 19.37 13.43 13.44
C ALA A 74 19.95 12.65 14.64
N VAL A 75 19.28 12.68 15.79
CA VAL A 75 19.64 11.88 16.97
C VAL A 75 18.84 10.57 17.04
N ALA A 76 17.54 10.63 16.81
CA ALA A 76 16.63 9.49 16.94
C ALA A 76 16.92 8.39 15.92
N VAL A 77 17.17 8.74 14.64
CA VAL A 77 17.37 7.76 13.56
C VAL A 77 18.64 6.93 13.76
N PRO A 78 19.83 7.49 14.05
CA PRO A 78 21.01 6.69 14.34
C PRO A 78 20.86 5.78 15.57
N MET A 79 20.20 6.26 16.63
CA MET A 79 19.90 5.42 17.81
C MET A 79 18.98 4.26 17.46
N PHE A 80 17.93 4.53 16.68
CA PHE A 80 17.02 3.52 16.16
C PHE A 80 17.76 2.48 15.30
N LYS A 81 18.58 2.92 14.32
CA LYS A 81 19.41 2.05 13.49
C LYS A 81 20.28 1.12 14.35
N ARG A 82 21.00 1.67 15.33
CA ARG A 82 21.85 0.90 16.26
C ARG A 82 21.03 -0.10 17.09
N PHE A 83 19.87 0.32 17.59
CA PHE A 83 18.99 -0.54 18.39
C PHE A 83 18.47 -1.73 17.56
N VAL A 84 17.93 -1.48 16.37
CA VAL A 84 17.38 -2.54 15.51
C VAL A 84 18.48 -3.49 15.04
N ASN A 85 19.64 -2.97 14.61
CA ASN A 85 20.79 -3.81 14.25
C ASN A 85 21.16 -4.76 15.40
N ARG A 86 21.34 -4.21 16.60
CA ARG A 86 21.73 -5.02 17.76
C ARG A 86 20.67 -6.04 18.14
N LEU A 87 19.40 -5.68 18.00
CA LEU A 87 18.29 -6.57 18.32
C LEU A 87 18.23 -7.75 17.35
N LEU A 88 18.33 -7.49 16.06
CA LEU A 88 18.29 -8.53 15.02
C LEU A 88 19.52 -9.46 15.10
N GLU A 89 20.70 -8.93 15.47
CA GLU A 89 21.90 -9.73 15.76
C GLU A 89 21.70 -10.71 16.92
N LEU A 90 21.01 -10.27 17.98
CA LEU A 90 20.84 -11.06 19.20
C LEU A 90 19.67 -12.05 19.11
N ARG A 91 18.76 -11.85 18.16
CA ARG A 91 17.55 -12.65 17.99
C ARG A 91 17.88 -14.14 17.85
N ASP A 92 16.99 -15.01 18.32
CA ASP A 92 17.13 -16.46 18.18
C ASP A 92 17.28 -16.81 16.67
N PRO A 93 18.39 -17.45 16.26
CA PRO A 93 18.63 -17.81 14.87
C PRO A 93 17.58 -18.75 14.28
N VAL A 94 16.85 -19.51 15.09
CA VAL A 94 15.87 -20.51 14.62
C VAL A 94 14.45 -19.94 14.63
N ALA A 95 14.19 -18.88 15.41
CA ALA A 95 12.86 -18.28 15.50
C ALA A 95 12.44 -17.64 14.18
N SER A 96 11.22 -17.93 13.71
CA SER A 96 10.64 -17.26 12.55
C SER A 96 10.16 -15.86 12.89
N ILE A 97 10.12 -15.00 11.89
CA ILE A 97 9.37 -13.74 11.91
C ILE A 97 8.13 -14.02 11.09
N ASP A 98 6.93 -13.84 11.64
CA ASP A 98 5.67 -13.97 10.92
C ASP A 98 5.28 -12.65 10.25
N LYS A 99 5.45 -11.54 10.99
CA LYS A 99 5.16 -10.18 10.53
C LYS A 99 6.31 -9.24 10.88
N PHE A 100 6.80 -8.52 9.88
CA PHE A 100 7.77 -7.45 10.03
C PHE A 100 7.11 -6.13 9.64
N CYS A 101 7.15 -5.15 10.54
CA CYS A 101 6.60 -3.81 10.37
C CYS A 101 7.71 -2.81 10.69
N LEU A 102 7.96 -1.91 9.76
CA LEU A 102 9.03 -0.92 9.82
C LEU A 102 8.46 0.47 9.53
N TRP A 103 8.59 1.37 10.49
CA TRP A 103 8.47 2.80 10.26
C TRP A 103 9.88 3.36 10.20
N TYR A 104 10.22 3.97 9.07
CA TYR A 104 11.58 4.41 8.77
C TYR A 104 11.58 5.87 8.34
N SER A 105 12.58 6.60 8.80
CA SER A 105 12.91 7.92 8.27
C SER A 105 14.34 7.91 7.80
N ILE A 106 14.55 8.52 6.65
CA ILE A 106 15.89 8.93 6.23
C ILE A 106 16.24 10.17 7.05
N SER A 107 17.44 10.22 7.59
CA SER A 107 18.02 11.41 8.19
C SER A 107 19.06 11.98 7.23
N ASP A 108 19.22 13.31 7.27
CA ASP A 108 20.33 14.01 6.65
C ASP A 108 21.58 13.76 7.52
N ASP A 109 22.10 12.53 7.50
CA ASP A 109 23.29 12.18 8.29
C ASP A 109 24.54 12.78 7.61
N ASN A 110 25.43 13.36 8.44
CA ASN A 110 26.70 13.97 8.05
C ASN A 110 27.52 13.10 7.08
N GLU A 111 28.27 13.75 6.19
CA GLU A 111 29.08 13.24 5.05
C GLU A 111 29.98 12.00 5.28
N ASP A 112 30.06 11.44 6.49
CA ASP A 112 30.93 10.31 6.89
C ASP A 112 30.29 8.92 6.77
N ASP A 113 28.97 8.80 6.55
CA ASP A 113 28.34 7.48 6.32
C ASP A 113 28.49 7.06 4.84
N THR A 114 29.32 6.04 4.61
CA THR A 114 29.58 5.46 3.28
C THR A 114 28.46 4.54 2.78
N GLU A 115 27.49 4.22 3.63
CA GLU A 115 26.37 3.35 3.30
C GLU A 115 25.14 4.18 2.87
N SER A 116 24.38 3.71 1.86
CA SER A 116 23.16 4.41 1.45
C SER A 116 22.12 4.44 2.57
N GLN A 117 21.36 5.53 2.67
CA GLN A 117 20.45 5.79 3.79
C GLN A 117 19.32 4.75 3.94
N ASP A 118 19.01 4.04 2.86
CA ASP A 118 18.02 2.97 2.75
C ASP A 118 18.61 1.57 3.01
N ALA A 119 19.93 1.40 2.99
CA ALA A 119 20.56 0.08 3.09
C ALA A 119 20.24 -0.66 4.38
N ALA A 120 20.16 0.07 5.51
CA ALA A 120 19.77 -0.52 6.79
C ALA A 120 18.34 -1.10 6.72
N ALA A 121 17.39 -0.36 6.15
CA ALA A 121 16.02 -0.82 5.98
C ALA A 121 15.95 -2.06 5.07
N ASN A 122 16.60 -2.03 3.91
CA ASN A 122 16.64 -3.15 2.97
C ASN A 122 17.30 -4.39 3.58
N ARG A 123 18.36 -4.22 4.37
CA ARG A 123 19.00 -5.31 5.14
C ARG A 123 18.04 -5.94 6.14
N TRP A 124 17.28 -5.13 6.89
CA TRP A 124 16.31 -5.65 7.86
C TRP A 124 15.15 -6.37 7.18
N ILE A 125 14.67 -5.88 6.04
CA ILE A 125 13.67 -6.57 5.21
C ILE A 125 14.23 -7.93 4.75
N SER A 126 15.45 -7.96 4.22
CA SER A 126 16.12 -9.21 3.81
C SER A 126 16.21 -10.22 4.96
N GLN A 127 16.63 -9.78 6.14
CA GLN A 127 16.68 -10.64 7.33
C GLN A 127 15.31 -11.17 7.73
N ALA A 128 14.26 -10.34 7.69
CA ALA A 128 12.90 -10.77 7.97
C ALA A 128 12.43 -11.86 6.99
N LEU A 129 12.68 -11.67 5.70
CA LEU A 129 12.32 -12.65 4.65
C LEU A 129 13.09 -13.97 4.82
N GLN A 130 14.38 -13.92 5.14
CA GLN A 130 15.19 -15.11 5.47
C GLN A 130 14.65 -15.85 6.71
N LYS A 131 14.01 -15.13 7.64
CA LYS A 131 13.30 -15.70 8.80
C LYS A 131 11.83 -16.03 8.53
N LYS A 132 11.45 -16.24 7.27
CA LYS A 132 10.13 -16.71 6.84
C LYS A 132 8.99 -15.72 7.08
N ALA A 133 9.27 -14.42 7.05
CA ALA A 133 8.26 -13.37 7.10
C ALA A 133 7.16 -13.61 6.08
N ARG A 134 5.91 -13.66 6.57
CA ARG A 134 4.70 -13.80 5.76
C ARG A 134 4.10 -12.46 5.40
N VAL A 135 4.34 -11.45 6.24
CA VAL A 135 3.84 -10.09 6.07
C VAL A 135 5.01 -9.12 6.26
N VAL A 136 5.23 -8.26 5.28
CA VAL A 136 6.18 -7.13 5.37
C VAL A 136 5.40 -5.84 5.22
N GLN A 137 5.55 -4.93 6.19
CA GLN A 137 4.98 -3.59 6.15
C GLN A 137 6.10 -2.56 6.30
N VAL A 138 6.16 -1.58 5.41
CA VAL A 138 7.15 -0.51 5.45
C VAL A 138 6.45 0.83 5.27
N TYR A 139 6.72 1.78 6.16
CA TYR A 139 6.18 3.12 6.13
C TYR A 139 7.35 4.11 6.16
N GLY A 140 7.54 4.86 5.08
CA GLY A 140 8.50 5.96 5.01
C GLY A 140 7.93 7.25 5.62
N ASP A 141 8.77 8.01 6.34
CA ASP A 141 8.41 9.35 6.80
C ASP A 141 8.46 10.36 5.63
N LEU A 142 7.51 11.29 5.57
CA LEU A 142 7.34 12.24 4.47
C LEU A 142 8.27 13.45 4.53
N VAL A 143 8.94 13.66 5.66
CA VAL A 143 9.68 14.91 5.96
C VAL A 143 10.69 15.24 4.87
N PHE A 144 11.39 14.22 4.37
CA PHE A 144 12.35 14.36 3.28
C PHE A 144 12.04 13.47 2.08
N ALA A 145 10.87 12.80 2.04
CA ALA A 145 10.57 11.78 1.03
C ALA A 145 10.60 12.31 -0.42
N ASP A 146 10.29 13.59 -0.64
CA ASP A 146 10.37 14.22 -1.96
C ASP A 146 11.82 14.50 -2.41
N LEU A 147 12.78 14.53 -1.49
CA LEU A 147 14.22 14.75 -1.77
C LEU A 147 15.02 13.45 -1.71
N TYR A 148 14.70 12.58 -0.76
CA TYR A 148 15.37 11.31 -0.47
C TYR A 148 14.29 10.26 -0.18
N PRO A 149 13.65 9.67 -1.19
CA PRO A 149 12.67 8.62 -0.97
C PRO A 149 13.36 7.35 -0.46
N LEU A 150 12.67 6.59 0.41
CA LEU A 150 13.14 5.26 0.81
C LEU A 150 13.04 4.31 -0.39
N VAL A 151 14.18 3.98 -0.98
CA VAL A 151 14.25 3.05 -2.11
C VAL A 151 14.19 1.61 -1.61
N ILE A 152 13.29 0.81 -2.18
CA ILE A 152 13.20 -0.61 -1.86
C ILE A 152 14.09 -1.38 -2.83
N ASP A 153 15.16 -1.96 -2.31
CA ASP A 153 16.02 -2.88 -3.06
C ASP A 153 15.21 -4.15 -3.36
N HIS A 154 14.79 -4.29 -4.60
CA HIS A 154 13.99 -5.43 -5.01
C HIS A 154 14.73 -6.77 -4.86
N SER A 155 16.07 -6.79 -4.91
CA SER A 155 16.86 -8.04 -4.85
C SER A 155 16.66 -8.82 -3.55
N VAL A 156 16.23 -8.15 -2.46
CA VAL A 156 15.97 -8.80 -1.17
C VAL A 156 14.72 -9.67 -1.18
N PHE A 157 13.82 -9.50 -2.16
CA PHE A 157 12.54 -10.20 -2.25
C PHE A 157 12.67 -11.58 -2.86
N THR A 158 13.26 -12.49 -2.09
CA THR A 158 13.31 -13.93 -2.39
C THR A 158 12.75 -14.71 -1.19
N SER A 159 11.48 -15.11 -1.25
CA SER A 159 10.80 -15.81 -0.15
C SER A 159 9.64 -16.67 -0.64
N SER A 160 9.64 -17.94 -0.25
CA SER A 160 8.51 -18.86 -0.47
C SER A 160 7.38 -18.70 0.56
N TYR A 161 7.52 -17.81 1.54
CA TYR A 161 6.58 -17.62 2.65
C TYR A 161 5.86 -16.28 2.61
N LEU A 162 6.38 -15.30 1.86
CA LEU A 162 5.83 -13.96 1.80
C LEU A 162 4.46 -14.00 1.11
N THR A 163 3.42 -13.61 1.85
CA THR A 163 2.03 -13.62 1.38
C THR A 163 1.44 -12.23 1.23
N LYS A 164 1.99 -11.25 1.96
CA LYS A 164 1.46 -9.89 2.00
C LYS A 164 2.56 -8.83 2.08
N ILE A 165 2.47 -7.82 1.24
CA ILE A 165 3.29 -6.61 1.28
C ILE A 165 2.37 -5.39 1.46
N LEU A 166 2.74 -4.50 2.37
CA LEU A 166 2.14 -3.18 2.47
C LEU A 166 3.24 -2.13 2.54
N PHE A 167 3.30 -1.25 1.54
CA PHE A 167 4.24 -0.15 1.52
C PHE A 167 3.52 1.18 1.52
N SER A 168 4.07 2.13 2.26
CA SER A 168 3.67 3.52 2.30
C SER A 168 4.88 4.40 2.09
N ASN A 169 4.82 5.36 1.18
CA ASN A 169 5.83 6.41 1.03
C ASN A 169 7.23 5.86 0.69
N VAL A 170 7.29 4.92 -0.26
CA VAL A 170 8.54 4.32 -0.73
C VAL A 170 8.69 4.44 -2.24
N LEU A 171 9.92 4.37 -2.73
CA LEU A 171 10.24 4.28 -4.16
C LEU A 171 10.45 2.82 -4.56
N LEU A 172 9.73 2.41 -5.61
CA LEU A 172 9.85 1.11 -6.28
C LEU A 172 10.44 1.32 -7.67
N GLU A 173 11.73 0.96 -7.80
CA GLU A 173 12.45 1.05 -9.07
C GLU A 173 11.99 0.00 -10.09
N ASP A 174 12.44 0.16 -11.33
CA ASP A 174 12.19 -0.85 -12.37
C ASP A 174 12.75 -2.22 -11.95
N GLY A 175 12.05 -3.29 -12.36
CA GLY A 175 12.37 -4.67 -11.98
C GLY A 175 11.74 -5.15 -10.67
N PHE A 176 11.21 -4.26 -9.82
CA PHE A 176 10.57 -4.67 -8.55
C PHE A 176 9.48 -5.74 -8.74
N PHE A 177 8.54 -5.53 -9.66
CA PHE A 177 7.45 -6.48 -9.91
C PHE A 177 7.92 -7.79 -10.56
N LYS A 178 8.91 -7.74 -11.46
CA LYS A 178 9.55 -8.94 -12.04
C LYS A 178 10.21 -9.81 -10.97
N GLN A 179 10.84 -9.15 -9.98
CA GLN A 179 11.45 -9.83 -8.86
C GLN A 179 10.41 -10.43 -7.91
N LEU A 180 9.27 -9.77 -7.68
CA LEU A 180 8.17 -10.37 -6.92
C LEU A 180 7.59 -11.61 -7.62
N GLU A 181 7.41 -11.56 -8.95
CA GLU A 181 6.86 -12.66 -9.73
C GLU A 181 7.75 -13.91 -9.70
N SER A 182 9.08 -13.72 -9.77
CA SER A 182 10.04 -14.83 -9.77
C SER A 182 10.50 -15.25 -8.36
N GLY A 183 10.60 -14.31 -7.43
CA GLY A 183 11.18 -14.52 -6.10
C GLY A 183 10.16 -14.78 -4.98
N CYS A 184 8.89 -14.40 -5.16
CA CYS A 184 7.86 -14.48 -4.12
C CYS A 184 6.59 -15.23 -4.59
N PRO A 185 6.67 -16.56 -4.82
CA PRO A 185 5.57 -17.33 -5.44
C PRO A 185 4.31 -17.50 -4.56
N ALA A 186 4.37 -17.12 -3.28
CA ALA A 186 3.25 -17.19 -2.36
C ALA A 186 2.54 -15.84 -2.14
N LEU A 187 2.96 -14.78 -2.85
CA LEU A 187 2.45 -13.42 -2.64
C LEU A 187 1.04 -13.29 -3.20
N GLU A 188 0.08 -12.98 -2.33
CA GLU A 188 -1.35 -12.88 -2.68
C GLU A 188 -1.94 -11.47 -2.44
N ASP A 189 -1.33 -10.65 -1.59
CA ASP A 189 -1.85 -9.34 -1.18
C ASP A 189 -0.75 -8.27 -1.28
N LEU A 190 -0.98 -7.28 -2.15
CA LEU A 190 -0.09 -6.14 -2.33
C LEU A 190 -0.87 -4.84 -2.12
N SER A 191 -0.40 -4.02 -1.18
CA SER A 191 -0.93 -2.69 -0.93
C SER A 191 0.18 -1.65 -1.03
N LEU A 192 -0.02 -0.66 -1.90
CA LEU A 192 0.86 0.48 -2.11
C LEU A 192 0.07 1.74 -1.80
N ASP A 193 0.59 2.58 -0.91
CA ASP A 193 -0.02 3.83 -0.49
C ASP A 193 1.01 4.97 -0.61
N ASP A 194 0.68 6.04 -1.34
CA ASP A 194 1.55 7.20 -1.54
C ASP A 194 3.01 6.81 -1.95
N CYS A 195 3.13 5.76 -2.77
CA CYS A 195 4.41 5.25 -3.26
C CYS A 195 4.80 5.92 -4.58
N VAL A 196 6.05 5.72 -5.01
CA VAL A 196 6.51 6.08 -6.36
C VAL A 196 6.88 4.81 -7.11
N ILE A 197 6.38 4.64 -8.33
CA ILE A 197 6.69 3.49 -9.19
C ILE A 197 7.36 4.00 -10.47
N SER A 198 8.60 3.57 -10.70
CA SER A 198 9.36 3.93 -11.90
C SER A 198 9.21 2.92 -13.05
N GLY A 199 8.72 1.71 -12.76
CA GLY A 199 8.59 0.64 -13.75
C GLY A 199 7.39 0.79 -14.69
N ASP A 200 7.53 0.21 -15.89
CA ASP A 200 6.51 0.23 -16.95
C ASP A 200 5.40 -0.82 -16.76
N GLU A 201 5.62 -1.83 -15.94
CA GLU A 201 4.67 -2.94 -15.77
C GLU A 201 4.59 -3.44 -14.32
N ILE A 202 3.35 -3.55 -13.84
CA ILE A 202 2.98 -4.26 -12.62
C ILE A 202 2.45 -5.63 -13.05
N SER A 203 3.30 -6.66 -12.99
CA SER A 203 2.96 -8.04 -13.33
C SER A 203 2.87 -8.93 -12.09
N SER A 204 1.91 -9.86 -12.09
CA SER A 204 1.87 -10.97 -11.12
C SER A 204 0.86 -12.05 -11.52
N GLN A 205 1.27 -13.31 -11.37
CA GLN A 205 0.41 -14.48 -11.54
C GLN A 205 -0.22 -15.00 -10.23
N THR A 206 0.18 -14.46 -9.08
CA THR A 206 -0.19 -15.00 -7.76
C THR A 206 -1.06 -14.04 -6.94
N LEU A 207 -0.98 -12.74 -7.23
CA LEU A 207 -1.76 -11.72 -6.51
C LEU A 207 -3.26 -11.96 -6.66
N LYS A 208 -3.96 -11.92 -5.53
CA LYS A 208 -5.42 -11.97 -5.41
C LYS A 208 -6.00 -10.61 -5.04
N VAL A 209 -5.27 -9.82 -4.27
CA VAL A 209 -5.65 -8.47 -3.82
C VAL A 209 -4.56 -7.49 -4.23
N LEU A 210 -4.95 -6.48 -5.01
CA LEU A 210 -4.09 -5.37 -5.40
C LEU A 210 -4.74 -4.05 -4.96
N THR A 211 -4.05 -3.32 -4.09
CA THR A 211 -4.44 -1.98 -3.64
C THR A 211 -3.35 -0.99 -4.00
N ILE A 212 -3.69 0.02 -4.77
CA ILE A 212 -2.82 1.15 -5.13
C ILE A 212 -3.57 2.41 -4.77
N LYS A 213 -3.02 3.21 -3.86
CA LYS A 213 -3.59 4.47 -3.40
C LYS A 213 -2.53 5.54 -3.50
N ASP A 214 -2.90 6.71 -3.99
CA ASP A 214 -2.09 7.92 -3.97
C ASP A 214 -0.69 7.77 -4.58
N THR A 215 -0.52 6.73 -5.39
CA THR A 215 0.78 6.31 -5.89
C THR A 215 1.11 7.07 -7.16
N LYS A 216 2.32 7.60 -7.24
CA LYS A 216 2.87 8.34 -8.37
C LYS A 216 3.51 7.37 -9.37
N PHE A 217 3.18 7.51 -10.66
CA PHE A 217 3.79 6.75 -11.75
C PHE A 217 4.73 7.64 -12.59
N SER A 218 5.55 7.01 -13.43
CA SER A 218 6.40 7.74 -14.38
C SER A 218 5.56 8.58 -15.35
N MET A 219 5.94 9.85 -15.54
CA MET A 219 5.33 10.74 -16.53
C MET A 219 5.76 10.42 -17.97
N GLU A 220 6.89 9.72 -18.13
CA GLU A 220 7.51 9.50 -19.42
C GLU A 220 6.84 8.37 -20.20
N HIS A 221 6.27 7.39 -19.48
CA HIS A 221 5.79 6.13 -20.05
C HIS A 221 4.42 5.74 -19.48
N LYS A 222 3.73 4.82 -20.17
CA LYS A 222 2.47 4.25 -19.70
C LYS A 222 2.78 3.04 -18.83
N THR A 223 2.34 3.04 -17.57
CA THR A 223 2.46 1.86 -16.72
C THR A 223 1.27 0.93 -16.97
N SER A 224 1.53 -0.32 -17.35
CA SER A 224 0.47 -1.33 -17.43
C SER A 224 0.38 -2.20 -16.19
N ILE A 225 -0.84 -2.55 -15.77
CA ILE A 225 -1.10 -3.52 -14.72
C ILE A 225 -1.62 -4.78 -15.41
N SER A 226 -0.82 -5.86 -15.42
CA SER A 226 -1.19 -7.18 -15.94
C SER A 226 -1.14 -8.21 -14.81
N THR A 227 -2.27 -8.43 -14.18
CA THR A 227 -2.37 -9.27 -12.99
C THR A 227 -3.58 -10.20 -13.11
N PRO A 228 -3.48 -11.29 -13.90
CA PRO A 228 -4.62 -12.12 -14.29
C PRO A 228 -5.26 -12.90 -13.14
N SER A 229 -4.60 -13.02 -11.98
CA SER A 229 -5.12 -13.72 -10.80
C SER A 229 -5.85 -12.81 -9.81
N VAL A 230 -5.82 -11.49 -10.03
CA VAL A 230 -6.41 -10.53 -9.09
C VAL A 230 -7.93 -10.65 -9.10
N THR A 231 -8.50 -10.77 -7.91
CA THR A 231 -9.95 -10.84 -7.68
C THR A 231 -10.50 -9.57 -7.04
N SER A 232 -9.66 -8.84 -6.30
CA SER A 232 -10.00 -7.56 -5.68
C SER A 232 -8.99 -6.49 -6.07
N LEU A 233 -9.44 -5.49 -6.83
CA LEU A 233 -8.65 -4.35 -7.26
C LEU A 233 -9.10 -3.06 -6.56
N THR A 234 -8.17 -2.29 -6.02
CA THR A 234 -8.40 -0.93 -5.54
C THR A 234 -7.39 0.00 -6.20
N LEU A 235 -7.84 1.00 -6.95
CA LEU A 235 -6.99 1.97 -7.62
C LEU A 235 -7.50 3.38 -7.31
N TRP A 236 -6.88 4.06 -6.35
CA TRP A 236 -7.35 5.33 -5.83
C TRP A 236 -6.31 6.42 -6.04
N ARG A 237 -6.73 7.52 -6.65
CA ARG A 237 -5.94 8.69 -7.01
C ARG A 237 -4.56 8.32 -7.57
N PRO A 238 -4.45 7.43 -8.58
CA PRO A 238 -3.18 7.23 -9.27
C PRO A 238 -2.76 8.57 -9.87
N ALA A 239 -1.61 9.07 -9.45
CA ALA A 239 -1.08 10.36 -9.86
C ALA A 239 0.05 10.16 -10.85
N HIS A 240 0.21 11.09 -11.77
CA HIS A 240 1.25 11.09 -12.79
C HIS A 240 1.14 9.90 -13.76
N GLY A 241 1.49 10.11 -15.03
CA GLY A 241 1.46 9.06 -16.05
C GLY A 241 0.06 8.51 -16.37
N ILE A 242 0.02 7.49 -17.23
CA ILE A 242 -1.24 6.80 -17.61
C ILE A 242 -1.14 5.34 -17.18
N VAL A 243 -2.05 4.92 -16.31
CA VAL A 243 -2.17 3.52 -15.88
C VAL A 243 -3.10 2.76 -16.82
N VAL A 244 -2.64 1.63 -17.37
CA VAL A 244 -3.39 0.79 -18.31
C VAL A 244 -3.63 -0.58 -17.70
N LEU A 245 -4.89 -0.88 -17.37
CA LEU A 245 -5.31 -2.21 -16.91
C LEU A 245 -5.37 -3.25 -18.04
N LYS A 246 -4.67 -4.36 -17.91
CA LYS A 246 -4.67 -5.51 -18.84
C LYS A 246 -5.05 -6.79 -18.09
N ASP A 247 -5.64 -7.74 -18.80
CA ASP A 247 -5.90 -9.10 -18.28
C ASP A 247 -6.74 -9.17 -17.00
N MET A 248 -7.73 -8.27 -16.86
CA MET A 248 -8.56 -8.12 -15.65
C MET A 248 -9.75 -9.10 -15.58
N ALA A 249 -9.72 -10.22 -16.30
CA ALA A 249 -10.85 -11.13 -16.43
C ALA A 249 -11.26 -11.80 -15.09
N SER A 250 -10.31 -11.97 -14.16
CA SER A 250 -10.55 -12.59 -12.86
C SER A 250 -11.08 -11.64 -11.79
N VAL A 251 -11.11 -10.33 -12.07
CA VAL A 251 -11.50 -9.32 -11.10
C VAL A 251 -12.98 -9.46 -10.76
N VAL A 252 -13.28 -9.71 -9.49
CA VAL A 252 -14.65 -9.85 -8.97
C VAL A 252 -15.13 -8.54 -8.37
N THR A 253 -14.24 -7.83 -7.67
CA THR A 253 -14.52 -6.54 -7.07
C THR A 253 -13.45 -5.52 -7.47
N ALA A 254 -13.86 -4.34 -7.88
CA ALA A 254 -12.98 -3.25 -8.23
C ALA A 254 -13.46 -1.95 -7.58
N SER A 255 -12.55 -1.15 -7.04
CA SER A 255 -12.83 0.19 -6.52
C SER A 255 -11.85 1.16 -7.16
N VAL A 256 -12.35 2.06 -8.00
CA VAL A 256 -11.52 2.96 -8.80
C VAL A 256 -11.91 4.40 -8.51
N LYS A 257 -10.98 5.20 -8.00
CA LYS A 257 -11.09 6.66 -7.88
C LYS A 257 -9.95 7.27 -8.70
N PRO A 258 -10.19 7.87 -9.87
CA PRO A 258 -9.13 8.57 -10.60
C PRO A 258 -8.59 9.78 -9.82
N SER A 259 -7.39 10.24 -10.17
CA SER A 259 -6.83 11.50 -9.63
C SER A 259 -7.71 12.69 -10.01
N GLU A 260 -7.80 13.67 -9.11
CA GLU A 260 -8.58 14.91 -9.31
C GLU A 260 -7.81 15.93 -10.17
N PHE A 261 -6.52 15.68 -10.47
CA PHE A 261 -5.71 16.50 -11.35
C PHE A 261 -6.06 16.19 -12.82
N ILE A 262 -6.64 17.19 -13.48
CA ILE A 262 -7.48 17.04 -14.68
C ILE A 262 -6.69 16.73 -15.97
N ASP A 263 -5.37 16.98 -15.97
CA ASP A 263 -4.53 16.76 -17.16
C ASP A 263 -4.12 15.28 -17.34
N GLU A 264 -4.37 14.42 -16.35
CA GLU A 264 -3.89 13.02 -16.33
C GLU A 264 -4.97 11.98 -16.66
N PHE A 265 -6.26 12.32 -16.50
CA PHE A 265 -7.36 11.35 -16.67
C PHE A 265 -8.44 11.85 -17.64
N ASP A 266 -8.23 11.54 -18.92
CA ASP A 266 -9.12 11.90 -20.02
C ASP A 266 -10.21 10.82 -20.31
N ALA A 267 -11.05 11.06 -21.32
CA ALA A 267 -12.07 10.12 -21.75
C ALA A 267 -11.50 8.76 -22.21
N ARG A 268 -10.24 8.71 -22.67
CA ARG A 268 -9.57 7.46 -23.06
C ARG A 268 -9.20 6.66 -21.81
N GLY A 269 -8.72 7.32 -20.75
CA GLY A 269 -8.49 6.71 -19.43
C GLY A 269 -9.77 6.12 -18.83
N LEU A 270 -10.87 6.89 -18.86
CA LEU A 270 -12.18 6.41 -18.40
C LEU A 270 -12.65 5.19 -19.19
N ARG A 271 -12.59 5.25 -20.53
CA ARG A 271 -12.96 4.13 -21.41
C ARG A 271 -12.09 2.90 -21.13
N GLN A 272 -10.80 3.09 -20.92
CA GLN A 272 -9.85 2.02 -20.66
C GLN A 272 -10.19 1.27 -19.36
N TYR A 273 -10.47 1.99 -18.26
CA TYR A 273 -10.88 1.36 -17.00
C TYR A 273 -12.23 0.66 -17.11
N LEU A 274 -13.23 1.32 -17.69
CA LEU A 274 -14.56 0.72 -17.85
C LEU A 274 -14.52 -0.53 -18.74
N TRP A 275 -13.70 -0.54 -19.79
CA TRP A 275 -13.52 -1.72 -20.63
C TRP A 275 -12.81 -2.83 -19.88
N ALA A 276 -11.64 -2.55 -19.29
CA ALA A 276 -10.88 -3.56 -18.56
C ALA A 276 -11.69 -4.18 -17.41
N LEU A 277 -12.55 -3.40 -16.77
CA LEU A 277 -13.38 -3.82 -15.62
C LEU A 277 -14.82 -4.17 -16.00
N SER A 278 -15.10 -4.37 -17.29
CA SER A 278 -16.46 -4.67 -17.78
C SER A 278 -17.05 -5.98 -17.25
N GLY A 279 -16.21 -6.96 -16.90
CA GLY A 279 -16.62 -8.27 -16.36
C GLY A 279 -16.78 -8.34 -14.84
N VAL A 280 -16.56 -7.24 -14.11
CA VAL A 280 -16.51 -7.22 -12.64
C VAL A 280 -17.91 -7.34 -12.02
N LYS A 281 -18.05 -8.10 -10.91
CA LYS A 281 -19.33 -8.23 -10.19
C LYS A 281 -19.66 -7.05 -9.29
N ASN A 282 -18.65 -6.41 -8.71
CA ASN A 282 -18.79 -5.17 -7.94
C ASN A 282 -17.71 -4.15 -8.30
N LEU A 283 -17.98 -3.25 -9.23
CA LEU A 283 -17.24 -2.03 -9.56
C LEU A 283 -17.78 -0.77 -8.83
N GLU A 284 -17.04 -0.28 -7.84
CA GLU A 284 -17.20 1.09 -7.34
C GLU A 284 -16.32 2.01 -8.20
N PHE A 285 -16.93 2.99 -8.87
CA PHE A 285 -16.20 3.93 -9.72
C PHE A 285 -16.49 5.36 -9.29
N TYR A 286 -15.52 6.00 -8.66
CA TYR A 286 -15.58 7.36 -8.12
C TYR A 286 -15.03 8.34 -9.14
N TYR A 287 -15.83 8.64 -10.16
CA TYR A 287 -15.56 9.81 -10.99
C TYR A 287 -16.17 11.02 -10.28
N LEU A 288 -15.31 11.84 -9.68
CA LEU A 288 -15.55 13.16 -9.10
C LEU A 288 -16.94 13.40 -8.47
N GLY A 289 -17.18 12.78 -7.30
CA GLY A 289 -18.17 13.20 -6.30
C GLY A 289 -18.61 12.08 -5.34
N GLU A 290 -18.76 12.40 -4.05
CA GLU A 290 -18.91 11.44 -2.93
C GLU A 290 -20.17 10.54 -3.02
N ASN A 291 -19.98 9.25 -2.75
CA ASN A 291 -20.97 8.15 -2.65
C ASN A 291 -21.36 7.45 -3.96
N THR A 292 -20.99 6.16 -4.05
CA THR A 292 -21.58 5.17 -4.98
C THR A 292 -22.09 3.94 -4.20
N PRO A 293 -23.31 3.43 -4.43
CA PRO A 293 -23.76 2.17 -3.85
C PRO A 293 -23.79 1.03 -4.89
N ARG A 294 -23.44 -0.18 -4.45
CA ARG A 294 -23.64 -1.55 -5.01
C ARG A 294 -24.12 -1.72 -6.46
N LEU A 295 -23.48 -2.66 -7.16
CA LEU A 295 -23.46 -2.88 -8.62
C LEU A 295 -24.75 -3.13 -9.42
N GLU A 296 -25.92 -3.02 -8.80
CA GLU A 296 -27.14 -2.84 -9.57
C GLU A 296 -27.23 -1.43 -10.17
N LYS A 297 -26.49 -0.47 -9.60
CA LYS A 297 -26.53 0.96 -9.96
C LYS A 297 -25.11 1.56 -10.06
N LEU A 298 -24.70 1.99 -11.25
CA LEU A 298 -23.47 2.77 -11.45
C LEU A 298 -23.80 4.26 -11.36
N THR A 299 -23.15 5.03 -10.47
CA THR A 299 -23.35 6.49 -10.39
C THR A 299 -22.06 7.21 -10.81
N LEU A 300 -22.11 8.00 -11.88
CA LEU A 300 -21.03 8.82 -12.41
C LEU A 300 -21.31 10.29 -12.07
N LYS A 301 -20.36 11.03 -11.49
CA LYS A 301 -20.52 12.46 -11.18
C LYS A 301 -19.50 13.30 -11.97
N LEU A 302 -19.97 14.17 -12.87
CA LEU A 302 -19.18 15.08 -13.70
C LEU A 302 -19.29 16.49 -13.09
N HIS A 303 -18.17 17.07 -12.65
CA HIS A 303 -18.16 18.44 -12.11
C HIS A 303 -17.72 19.50 -13.16
N PRO A 304 -18.22 20.75 -13.06
CA PRO A 304 -17.94 21.80 -14.03
C PRO A 304 -16.48 22.27 -14.01
N PHE A 305 -15.93 22.49 -15.21
CA PHE A 305 -14.54 22.84 -15.53
C PHE A 305 -14.24 24.33 -15.32
N ARG A 306 -12.99 24.71 -14.95
CA ARG A 306 -12.59 26.13 -14.74
C ARG A 306 -11.80 26.82 -15.87
N TYR A 307 -11.37 26.19 -16.96
CA TYR A 307 -10.68 26.87 -18.09
C TYR A 307 -11.05 26.36 -19.51
N GLN A 308 -10.87 27.18 -20.56
CA GLN A 308 -11.38 26.89 -21.91
C GLN A 308 -10.39 26.08 -22.77
N GLN A 309 -10.29 24.76 -22.58
CA GLN A 309 -9.67 23.85 -23.56
C GLN A 309 -10.58 22.65 -23.88
N PRO A 310 -10.59 22.16 -25.14
CA PRO A 310 -11.46 21.06 -25.56
C PRO A 310 -11.08 19.75 -24.85
N ARG A 311 -12.07 19.09 -24.23
CA ARG A 311 -11.93 17.82 -23.50
C ARG A 311 -11.62 16.59 -24.39
N ILE A 312 -11.64 16.73 -25.73
CA ILE A 312 -11.72 15.61 -26.68
C ILE A 312 -10.98 15.94 -27.98
N ILE A 313 -10.16 14.99 -28.46
CA ILE A 313 -9.82 14.82 -29.88
C ILE A 313 -9.88 13.31 -30.17
N GLY A 314 -10.96 12.82 -30.83
CA GLY A 314 -11.09 11.43 -31.31
C GLY A 314 -12.49 10.81 -31.20
N GLU A 315 -12.86 9.98 -32.18
CA GLU A 315 -14.16 9.26 -32.24
C GLU A 315 -14.16 7.95 -31.42
N LEU A 316 -15.30 7.67 -30.77
CA LEU A 316 -15.56 6.45 -30.00
C LEU A 316 -16.07 5.33 -30.92
N THR A 317 -15.17 4.55 -31.52
CA THR A 317 -15.53 3.38 -32.32
C THR A 317 -15.02 2.09 -31.65
N GLU A 318 -15.88 1.05 -31.59
CA GLU A 318 -15.71 -0.33 -31.04
C GLU A 318 -16.00 -0.50 -29.51
N ARG A 319 -17.26 -0.58 -29.02
CA ARG A 319 -18.32 -1.62 -29.03
C ARG A 319 -18.09 -2.89 -28.18
N SER A 320 -18.12 -2.78 -26.85
CA SER A 320 -19.02 -3.54 -25.93
C SER A 320 -18.57 -3.51 -24.46
N PHE A 321 -19.50 -3.23 -23.54
CA PHE A 321 -19.39 -3.39 -22.08
C PHE A 321 -20.58 -4.23 -21.61
N THR A 322 -20.37 -5.42 -21.06
CA THR A 322 -21.48 -6.27 -20.57
C THR A 322 -21.34 -6.55 -19.09
N CYS A 323 -21.91 -5.70 -18.24
CA CYS A 323 -22.13 -6.03 -16.84
C CYS A 323 -23.53 -6.69 -16.70
N GLY A 324 -23.57 -8.02 -16.55
CA GLY A 324 -24.81 -8.82 -16.52
C GLY A 324 -25.78 -8.50 -15.36
N HIS A 325 -25.42 -7.59 -14.45
CA HIS A 325 -26.24 -7.16 -13.31
C HIS A 325 -26.48 -5.65 -13.25
N LEU A 326 -25.91 -4.86 -14.17
CA LEU A 326 -26.07 -3.40 -14.17
C LEU A 326 -27.47 -3.04 -14.68
N LYS A 327 -28.35 -2.63 -13.77
CA LYS A 327 -29.75 -2.30 -14.08
C LYS A 327 -29.92 -0.83 -14.41
N ILE A 328 -29.15 0.05 -13.75
CA ILE A 328 -29.28 1.51 -13.84
C ILE A 328 -27.89 2.16 -13.89
N VAL A 329 -27.71 3.12 -14.79
CA VAL A 329 -26.60 4.10 -14.76
C VAL A 329 -27.20 5.45 -14.39
N GLU A 330 -26.67 6.10 -13.36
CA GLU A 330 -27.00 7.48 -13.02
C GLU A 330 -25.79 8.35 -13.36
N VAL A 331 -25.98 9.40 -14.16
CA VAL A 331 -24.96 10.38 -14.50
C VAL A 331 -25.39 11.70 -13.92
N ILE A 332 -24.61 12.27 -13.01
CA ILE A 332 -24.82 13.60 -12.43
C ILE A 332 -23.82 14.53 -13.10
N CYS A 333 -24.23 15.63 -13.72
CA CYS A 333 -23.33 16.44 -14.54
C CYS A 333 -23.83 17.87 -14.75
N SER A 334 -22.93 18.85 -14.92
CA SER A 334 -23.34 20.22 -15.29
C SER A 334 -24.16 20.25 -16.59
N GLU A 335 -25.12 21.19 -16.68
CA GLU A 335 -25.90 21.41 -17.91
C GLU A 335 -24.98 21.53 -19.14
N ASN A 336 -25.27 20.75 -20.18
CA ASN A 336 -24.51 20.67 -21.44
C ASN A 336 -23.08 20.12 -21.35
N ASP A 337 -22.77 19.26 -20.37
CA ASP A 337 -21.46 18.58 -20.33
C ASP A 337 -21.23 17.73 -21.60
N PRO A 338 -20.16 17.98 -22.38
CA PRO A 338 -19.93 17.31 -23.67
C PRO A 338 -19.65 15.81 -23.53
N LEU A 339 -19.28 15.33 -22.33
CA LEU A 339 -19.02 13.91 -22.08
C LEU A 339 -20.30 13.07 -21.99
N ILE A 340 -21.47 13.71 -21.79
CA ILE A 340 -22.75 13.00 -21.63
C ILE A 340 -23.07 12.18 -22.88
N ASN A 341 -22.98 12.77 -24.07
CA ASN A 341 -23.32 12.08 -25.33
C ASN A 341 -22.40 10.88 -25.55
N HIS A 342 -21.11 11.06 -25.29
CA HIS A 342 -20.10 10.01 -25.38
C HIS A 342 -20.34 8.86 -24.39
N LEU A 343 -20.74 9.16 -23.16
CA LEU A 343 -21.10 8.16 -22.15
C LEU A 343 -22.39 7.42 -22.52
N VAL A 344 -23.42 8.14 -22.98
CA VAL A 344 -24.68 7.55 -23.43
C VAL A 344 -24.43 6.61 -24.61
N ASP A 345 -23.69 7.05 -25.63
CA ASP A 345 -23.34 6.22 -26.79
C ASP A 345 -22.53 4.99 -26.38
N PHE A 346 -21.61 5.13 -25.42
CA PHE A 346 -20.86 4.02 -24.86
C PHE A 346 -21.76 2.99 -24.18
N PHE A 347 -22.65 3.40 -23.28
CA PHE A 347 -23.55 2.46 -22.58
C PHE A 347 -24.61 1.86 -23.50
N VAL A 348 -25.12 2.62 -24.47
CA VAL A 348 -26.07 2.12 -25.48
C VAL A 348 -25.41 1.11 -26.41
N SER A 349 -24.21 1.41 -26.91
CA SER A 349 -23.42 0.46 -27.73
C SER A 349 -22.98 -0.80 -26.98
N SER A 350 -23.16 -0.78 -25.66
CA SER A 350 -22.84 -1.84 -24.72
C SER A 350 -24.08 -2.65 -24.30
N GLY A 351 -25.25 -2.37 -24.90
CA GLY A 351 -26.47 -3.15 -24.71
C GLY A 351 -27.40 -2.64 -23.61
N MET A 352 -27.11 -1.48 -23.00
CA MET A 352 -28.07 -0.80 -22.13
C MET A 352 -29.09 -0.01 -22.97
N THR A 353 -30.32 0.08 -22.47
CA THR A 353 -31.31 1.00 -23.04
C THR A 353 -31.13 2.40 -22.48
N THR A 354 -31.49 3.43 -23.24
CA THR A 354 -31.49 4.82 -22.76
C THR A 354 -32.35 5.02 -21.51
N ALA A 355 -33.41 4.22 -21.33
CA ALA A 355 -34.25 4.22 -20.13
C ALA A 355 -33.53 3.76 -18.85
N GLN A 356 -32.43 3.03 -18.98
CA GLN A 356 -31.60 2.62 -17.85
C GLN A 356 -30.56 3.70 -17.49
N ILE A 357 -30.38 4.72 -18.32
CA ILE A 357 -29.42 5.80 -18.14
C ILE A 357 -30.16 7.06 -17.67
N HIS A 358 -29.95 7.44 -16.42
CA HIS A 358 -30.60 8.57 -15.78
C HIS A 358 -29.61 9.71 -15.66
N ILE A 359 -29.83 10.79 -16.41
CA ILE A 359 -29.00 12.00 -16.34
C ILE A 359 -29.66 12.98 -15.37
N LYS A 360 -28.88 13.48 -14.41
CA LYS A 360 -29.26 14.53 -13.46
C LYS A 360 -28.32 15.70 -13.63
N HIS A 361 -28.90 16.90 -13.70
CA HIS A 361 -28.14 18.15 -13.82
C HIS A 361 -27.89 18.78 -12.45
#